data_AF-A0A1Q6VCK0-F1
#
_entry.id   AF-A0A1Q6VCK0-F1
#
_cell.length_a   1.000
_cell.length_b   1.000
_cell.length_c   1.000
_cell.angle_alpha   90.00
_cell.angle_beta   90.00
_cell.angle_gamma   90.00
#
_symmetry.space_group_name_H-M   'P 1'
#
loop_
_entity.id
_entity.type
_entity.pdbx_description
1 polymer ?
#
loop_
_entity_poly.entity_id
_entity_poly.type
_entity_poly.pdbx_seq_one_letter_code
_entity_poly.pdbx_strand_id
1 'polypeptide(L)'
;MQRPKIDDKLTLQGDFGKTDAICVEVLDNPATEEEGILLKVMTRGPFEQGQQVWIVDRDGSKVGATVENVVEQTIDSEVTLSTVLPA
;
A
#
# COMPACT_ATOMS: atom_id res chain seq x y z
N MET A 1 -13.49 -2.78 1.23
CA MET A 1 -12.19 -3.09 1.87
C MET A 1 -12.19 -2.45 3.25
N GLN A 2 -11.79 -3.18 4.28
CA GLN A 2 -11.64 -2.61 5.63
C GLN A 2 -10.28 -1.92 5.79
N ARG A 3 -10.18 -0.99 6.74
CA ARG A 3 -8.90 -0.36 7.08
C ARG A 3 -7.87 -1.42 7.51
N PRO A 4 -6.70 -1.52 6.83
CA PRO A 4 -5.66 -2.45 7.23
C PRO A 4 -5.14 -2.19 8.64
N LYS A 5 -4.60 -3.23 9.26
CA LYS A 5 -3.91 -3.18 10.56
C LYS A 5 -2.44 -3.51 10.37
N ILE A 6 -1.63 -3.12 11.36
CA ILE A 6 -0.25 -3.59 11.46
C ILE A 6 -0.24 -5.12 11.48
N ASP A 7 0.75 -5.70 10.81
CA ASP A 7 0.95 -7.13 10.54
C ASP A 7 -0.07 -7.77 9.58
N ASP A 8 -1.01 -7.01 9.02
CA ASP A 8 -1.86 -7.54 7.95
C ASP A 8 -1.03 -7.88 6.72
N LYS A 9 -1.23 -9.09 6.22
CA LYS A 9 -0.76 -9.50 4.90
C LYS A 9 -1.69 -8.92 3.84
N LEU A 10 -1.13 -8.08 2.99
CA LEU A 10 -1.77 -7.45 1.84
C LEU A 10 -1.23 -8.05 0.55
N THR A 11 -2.02 -7.96 -0.52
CA THR A 11 -1.54 -8.23 -1.87
C THR A 11 -1.53 -6.92 -2.65
N LEU A 12 -0.37 -6.55 -3.17
CA LEU A 12 -0.23 -5.41 -4.08
C LEU A 12 -0.23 -5.92 -5.51
N GLN A 13 -0.95 -5.21 -6.38
CA GLN A 13 -0.95 -5.47 -7.81
C GLN A 13 -0.54 -4.20 -8.56
N GLY A 14 0.65 -4.24 -9.16
CA GLY A 14 1.17 -3.22 -10.06
C GLY A 14 1.45 -3.81 -11.45
N ASP A 15 2.20 -3.06 -12.26
CA ASP A 15 2.54 -3.45 -13.64
C ASP A 15 3.43 -4.70 -13.72
N PHE A 16 4.22 -4.97 -12.68
CA PHE A 16 5.05 -6.16 -12.56
C PHE A 16 4.30 -7.40 -12.03
N GLY A 17 2.98 -7.30 -11.85
CA GLY A 17 2.12 -8.38 -11.37
C GLY A 17 1.72 -8.23 -9.91
N LYS A 18 1.41 -9.36 -9.26
CA LYS A 18 1.01 -9.41 -7.85
C LYS A 18 2.20 -9.74 -6.96
N THR A 19 2.31 -9.04 -5.83
CA THR A 19 3.29 -9.31 -4.79
C THR A 19 2.64 -9.26 -3.41
N ASP A 20 3.22 -9.99 -2.47
CA ASP A 20 2.80 -9.98 -1.08
C ASP A 20 3.48 -8.82 -0.35
N ALA A 21 2.74 -8.16 0.52
CA ALA A 21 3.22 -7.08 1.36
C ALA A 21 2.75 -7.27 2.80
N ILE A 22 3.57 -6.86 3.78
CA ILE A 22 3.19 -6.82 5.19
C ILE A 22 3.03 -5.36 5.60
N CYS A 23 1.88 -5.01 6.15
CA CYS A 23 1.66 -3.68 6.68
C CYS A 23 2.42 -3.49 7.99
N VAL A 24 3.28 -2.48 8.06
CA VAL A 24 4.09 -2.18 9.24
C VAL A 24 3.66 -0.89 9.94
N GLU A 25 2.98 0.00 9.22
CA GLU A 25 2.46 1.24 9.79
C GLU A 25 1.18 1.67 9.07
N VAL A 26 0.22 2.22 9.83
CA VAL A 26 -1.05 2.76 9.34
C VAL A 26 -1.25 4.13 9.97
N LEU A 27 -1.28 5.18 9.15
CA LEU A 27 -1.44 6.57 9.58
C LEU A 27 -2.63 7.19 8.85
N ASP A 28 -3.27 8.18 9.46
CA ASP A 28 -4.18 9.05 8.72
C ASP A 28 -3.37 9.94 7.77
N ASN A 29 -3.89 10.17 6.57
CA ASN A 29 -3.27 11.07 5.61
C ASN A 29 -3.89 12.46 5.74
N PRO A 30 -3.23 13.43 6.39
CA PRO A 30 -3.77 14.78 6.52
C PRO A 30 -3.79 15.56 5.20
N ALA A 31 -3.13 15.05 4.14
CA ALA A 31 -3.07 15.70 2.83
C ALA A 31 -4.28 15.42 1.95
N THR A 32 -5.18 14.52 2.35
CA THR A 32 -6.43 14.21 1.63
C THR A 32 -7.62 14.80 2.37
N GLU A 33 -8.52 15.49 1.67
CA GLU A 33 -9.75 16.03 2.26
C GLU A 33 -10.77 14.93 2.65
N GLU A 34 -10.64 13.75 2.06
CA GLU A 34 -11.37 12.52 2.41
C GLU A 34 -10.58 11.70 3.44
N GLU A 35 -11.18 10.68 4.07
CA GLU A 35 -10.56 9.78 5.07
C GLU A 35 -9.43 8.90 4.46
N GLY A 36 -8.41 9.55 3.91
CA GLY A 36 -7.24 8.91 3.35
C GLY A 36 -6.30 8.42 4.43
N ILE A 37 -5.54 7.40 4.07
CA ILE A 37 -4.58 6.75 4.94
C ILE A 37 -3.24 6.62 4.24
N LEU A 38 -2.17 6.63 5.03
CA LEU A 38 -0.84 6.22 4.61
C LEU A 38 -0.57 4.84 5.19
N LEU A 39 -0.20 3.91 4.31
CA LEU A 39 0.22 2.56 4.67
C LEU A 39 1.70 2.43 4.38
N LYS A 40 2.52 2.16 5.40
CA LYS A 40 3.86 1.65 5.15
C LYS A 40 3.82 0.15 5.12
N VAL A 41 4.43 -0.42 4.09
CA VAL A 41 4.46 -1.86 3.89
C VAL A 41 5.87 -2.33 3.57
N MET A 42 6.21 -3.51 4.04
CA MET A 42 7.41 -4.24 3.60
C MET A 42 7.00 -5.18 2.47
N THR A 43 7.64 -5.03 1.32
CA THR A 43 7.29 -5.78 0.11
C THR A 43 8.50 -5.97 -0.80
N ARG A 44 8.45 -7.01 -1.63
CA ARG A 44 9.40 -7.19 -2.73
C ARG A 44 8.82 -6.66 -4.02
N GLY A 45 9.68 -6.05 -4.84
CA GLY A 45 9.35 -5.67 -6.20
C GLY A 45 9.94 -4.33 -6.61
N PRO A 46 9.94 -4.03 -7.91
CA PRO A 46 10.39 -2.76 -8.46
C PRO A 46 9.27 -1.72 -8.30
N PHE A 47 9.19 -1.10 -7.12
CA PHE A 47 8.28 0.02 -6.89
C PHE A 47 9.00 1.34 -7.17
N GLU A 48 8.27 2.28 -7.77
CA GLU A 48 8.78 3.63 -8.04
C GLU A 48 7.84 4.69 -7.44
N GLN A 49 8.41 5.80 -6.98
CA GLN A 49 7.62 6.92 -6.49
C GLN A 49 6.69 7.47 -7.60
N GLY A 50 5.44 7.76 -7.25
CA GLY A 50 4.39 8.21 -8.16
C GLY A 50 3.68 7.07 -8.89
N GLN A 51 4.16 5.83 -8.77
CA GLN A 51 3.49 4.66 -9.35
C GLN A 51 2.11 4.45 -8.74
N GLN A 52 1.15 4.07 -9.58
CA GLN A 52 -0.18 3.63 -9.14
C GLN A 52 -0.20 2.11 -8.97
N VAL A 53 -0.75 1.65 -7.85
CA VAL A 53 -0.92 0.23 -7.54
C VAL A 53 -2.31 -0.05 -7.00
N TRP A 54 -2.72 -1.31 -7.04
CA TRP A 54 -3.93 -1.77 -6.36
C TRP A 54 -3.54 -2.52 -5.09
N ILE A 55 -4.13 -2.14 -3.96
CA ILE A 55 -4.19 -3.01 -2.79
C ILE A 55 -5.38 -3.94 -3.03
N VAL A 56 -5.16 -5.24 -2.94
CA VAL A 56 -6.17 -6.28 -3.19
C VAL A 56 -6.49 -6.95 -1.86
N ASP A 57 -7.77 -6.91 -1.49
CA ASP A 57 -8.29 -7.55 -0.28
C ASP A 57 -8.57 -9.05 -0.54
N ARG A 58 -8.77 -9.81 0.54
CA ARG A 58 -9.01 -11.26 0.50
C ARG A 58 -10.29 -11.65 -0.25
N ASP A 59 -11.28 -10.76 -0.26
CA ASP A 59 -12.53 -10.92 -1.00
C ASP A 59 -12.39 -10.59 -2.51
N GLY A 60 -11.20 -10.13 -2.94
CA GLY A 60 -10.91 -9.72 -4.31
C GLY A 60 -11.23 -8.26 -4.61
N SER A 61 -11.81 -7.51 -3.66
CA SER A 61 -11.98 -6.06 -3.75
C SER A 61 -10.63 -5.37 -3.89
N LYS A 62 -10.63 -4.21 -4.57
CA LYS A 62 -9.41 -3.43 -4.79
C LYS A 62 -9.62 -1.98 -4.41
N VAL A 63 -8.58 -1.38 -3.85
CA VAL A 63 -8.48 0.07 -3.67
C VAL A 63 -7.22 0.56 -4.36
N GLY A 64 -7.32 1.70 -5.04
CA GLY A 64 -6.18 2.33 -5.71
C GLY A 64 -5.29 3.01 -4.68
N ALA A 65 -3.99 2.92 -4.86
CA ALA A 65 -3.01 3.59 -4.01
C ALA A 65 -1.87 4.18 -4.85
N THR A 66 -1.38 5.34 -4.42
CA THR A 66 -0.18 5.97 -4.96
C THR A 66 1.02 5.59 -4.12
N VAL A 67 2.12 5.19 -4.76
CA VAL A 67 3.41 5.02 -4.10
C VAL A 67 4.01 6.39 -3.82
N GLU A 68 3.98 6.82 -2.56
CA GLU A 68 4.49 8.12 -2.12
C GLU A 68 6.00 8.10 -1.88
N ASN A 69 6.52 6.96 -1.43
CA ASN A 69 7.94 6.79 -1.14
C ASN A 69 8.36 5.32 -1.21
N VAL A 70 9.62 5.10 -1.56
CA VAL A 70 10.26 3.78 -1.56
C VAL A 70 11.62 3.91 -0.89
N VAL A 71 11.84 3.14 0.17
CA VAL A 71 13.14 3.04 0.85
C VAL A 71 13.62 1.61 0.71
N GLU A 72 14.66 1.42 -0.10
CA GLU A 72 15.35 0.14 -0.19
C GLU A 72 16.07 -0.14 1.14
N GLN A 73 15.68 -1.21 1.82
CA GLN A 73 16.37 -1.64 3.04
C GLN A 73 17.35 -2.77 2.72
N THR A 74 16.91 -3.84 2.05
CA THR A 74 17.78 -4.94 1.56
C THR A 74 17.16 -5.66 0.33
N ILE A 75 16.62 -6.88 0.52
CA ILE A 75 15.84 -7.62 -0.49
C ILE A 75 14.40 -7.10 -0.54
N ASP A 76 13.90 -6.66 0.61
CA ASP A 76 12.60 -6.05 0.76
C ASP A 76 12.76 -4.51 0.78
N SER A 77 11.75 -3.83 0.24
CA SER A 77 11.62 -2.38 0.26
C SER A 77 10.51 -1.99 1.21
N GLU A 78 10.73 -0.91 1.96
CA GLU A 78 9.66 -0.20 2.64
C GLU A 78 8.99 0.72 1.63
N VAL A 79 7.70 0.55 1.42
CA VAL A 79 6.91 1.33 0.47
C VAL A 79 5.81 2.06 1.23
N THR A 80 5.75 3.37 1.07
CA THR A 80 4.65 4.19 1.59
C THR A 80 3.58 4.33 0.52
N LEU A 81 2.37 3.90 0.82
CA LEU A 81 1.20 3.95 -0.06
C LEU A 81 0.19 4.96 0.50
N SER A 82 -0.26 5.87 -0.35
CA SER A 82 -1.38 6.78 -0.07
C SER A 82 -2.65 6.25 -0.74
N THR A 83 -3.72 6.10 0.02
CA THR A 83 -5.00 5.59 -0.50
C THR A 83 -6.18 6.21 0.25
N VAL A 84 -7.35 6.22 -0.38
CA VAL A 84 -8.62 6.58 0.25
C VAL A 84 -9.49 5.33 0.33
N LEU A 85 -9.92 4.99 1.53
CA LEU A 85 -10.78 3.84 1.73
C LEU A 85 -12.23 4.22 1.41
N PRO A 86 -12.98 3.35 0.71
CA PRO A 86 -14.41 3.54 0.54
C PRO A 86 -15.12 3.40 1.90
N ALA A 87 -16.10 4.27 2.14
CA ALA A 87 -16.94 4.28 3.35
C ALA A 87 -17.80 3.01 3.50
#